data_AF-A0A174VX41-F1
#
_entry.id   AF-A0A174VX41-F1
#
_cell.length_a   1.000
_cell.length_b   1.000
_cell.length_c   1.000
_cell.angle_alpha   90.00
_cell.angle_beta   90.00
_cell.angle_gamma   90.00
#
_symmetry.space_group_name_H-M   'P 1'
#
loop_
_entity.id
_entity.type
_entity.pdbx_description
1 polymer ?
#
loop_
_entity_poly.entity_id
_entity_poly.type
_entity_poly.pdbx_seq_one_letter_code
_entity_poly.pdbx_strand_id
1 'polypeptide(L)'
;MAKEYPVIAVIGTEECKKEMEQIQEKLTKQRHIVVPIGMCGKEDLDMRLDKIDLAEELFVVNPAGKIEMNIWTDICYAYLTGKDISSLESMSYREIQEKANDLIYESEMLAQRQLEMVQHNSYMDKDIVSFSYKQHTVYDPWIREDMQDEPFAWSMHENMKTAVNPFEHYGKKNASRFVVRIVEKNQ
;
A
#
# COMPACT_ATOMS: atom_id res chain seq x y z
N MET A 1 10.25 23.70 3.58
CA MET A 1 11.42 24.07 2.77
C MET A 1 11.36 23.20 1.52
N ALA A 2 11.38 23.76 0.32
CA ALA A 2 11.43 22.94 -0.89
C ALA A 2 12.80 22.23 -0.96
N LYS A 3 12.82 20.92 -1.16
CA LYS A 3 14.09 20.18 -1.31
C LYS A 3 14.77 20.61 -2.61
N GLU A 4 16.10 20.62 -2.58
CA GLU A 4 16.93 20.99 -3.75
C GLU A 4 16.80 19.97 -4.89
N TYR A 5 16.50 18.71 -4.56
CA TYR A 5 16.30 17.60 -5.50
C TYR A 5 15.16 16.70 -4.99
N PRO A 6 13.92 16.87 -5.48
CA PRO A 6 12.81 16.00 -5.09
C PRO A 6 13.06 14.55 -5.54
N VAL A 7 12.67 13.58 -4.70
CA VAL A 7 12.78 12.16 -5.02
C VAL A 7 11.50 11.67 -5.68
N ILE A 8 11.57 11.14 -6.89
CA ILE A 8 10.42 10.64 -7.65
C ILE A 8 10.60 9.15 -7.92
N ALA A 9 9.65 8.34 -7.45
CA ALA A 9 9.55 6.95 -7.82
C ALA A 9 8.87 6.83 -9.20
N VAL A 10 9.46 6.10 -10.13
CA VAL A 10 8.88 5.89 -11.48
C VAL A 10 8.48 4.43 -11.61
N ILE A 11 7.20 4.20 -11.92
CA ILE A 11 6.65 2.86 -12.11
C ILE A 11 5.96 2.75 -13.48
N GLY A 12 6.03 1.57 -14.09
CA GLY A 12 5.31 1.22 -15.31
C GLY A 12 5.33 -0.29 -15.50
N THR A 13 4.65 -0.77 -16.53
CA THR A 13 4.74 -2.18 -16.93
C THR A 13 6.04 -2.42 -17.71
N GLU A 14 6.48 -3.68 -17.79
CA GLU A 14 7.66 -4.07 -18.59
C GLU A 14 7.53 -3.65 -20.07
N GLU A 15 6.31 -3.62 -20.61
CA GLU A 15 6.02 -3.17 -21.97
C GLU A 15 6.36 -1.69 -22.19
N CYS A 16 6.32 -0.89 -21.12
CA CYS A 16 6.54 0.56 -21.13
C CYS A 16 7.99 0.96 -20.85
N LYS A 17 8.94 0.00 -20.93
CA LYS A 17 10.34 0.23 -20.58
C LYS A 17 10.96 1.44 -21.29
N LYS A 18 10.66 1.64 -22.57
CA LYS A 18 11.21 2.75 -23.36
C LYS A 18 10.68 4.11 -22.88
N GLU A 19 9.39 4.18 -22.62
CA GLU A 19 8.72 5.37 -22.08
C GLU A 19 9.24 5.68 -20.68
N MET A 20 9.44 4.66 -19.84
CA MET A 20 10.06 4.80 -18.53
C MET A 20 11.48 5.38 -18.63
N GLU A 21 12.35 4.82 -19.48
CA GLU A 21 13.71 5.35 -19.68
C GLU A 21 13.71 6.82 -20.10
N GLN A 22 12.82 7.21 -21.03
CA GLN A 22 12.67 8.59 -21.48
C GLN A 22 12.20 9.53 -20.36
N ILE A 23 11.22 9.10 -19.56
CA ILE A 23 10.72 9.88 -18.41
C ILE A 23 11.81 10.03 -17.36
N GLN A 24 12.56 8.97 -17.05
CA GLN A 24 13.64 9.03 -16.07
C GLN A 24 14.76 9.98 -16.52
N GLU A 25 15.14 9.95 -17.80
CA GLU A 25 16.12 10.90 -18.36
C GLU A 25 15.60 12.34 -18.26
N LYS A 26 14.33 12.58 -18.59
CA LYS A 26 13.69 13.89 -18.49
C LYS A 26 13.67 14.42 -17.05
N LEU A 27 13.24 13.60 -16.09
CA LEU A 27 13.18 13.97 -14.67
C LEU A 27 14.57 14.26 -14.11
N THR A 28 15.57 13.46 -14.48
CA THR A 28 16.97 13.68 -14.09
C THR A 28 17.51 15.00 -14.63
N LYS A 29 17.22 15.35 -15.90
CA LYS A 29 17.59 16.66 -16.50
C LYS A 29 16.93 17.83 -15.76
N GLN A 30 15.76 17.62 -15.18
CA GLN A 30 15.05 18.60 -14.35
C GLN A 30 15.55 18.66 -12.90
N ARG A 31 16.63 17.95 -12.57
CA ARG A 31 17.23 17.87 -11.22
C ARG A 31 16.34 17.14 -10.19
N HIS A 32 15.63 16.11 -10.61
CA HIS A 32 15.00 15.16 -9.68
C HIS A 32 15.91 13.96 -9.43
N ILE A 33 15.83 13.37 -8.23
CA ILE A 33 16.40 12.05 -7.93
C ILE A 33 15.36 11.02 -8.34
N VAL A 34 15.72 10.11 -9.24
CA VAL A 34 14.78 9.16 -9.82
C VAL A 34 15.02 7.77 -9.24
N VAL A 35 13.95 7.16 -8.70
CA VAL A 35 13.95 5.81 -8.13
C VAL A 35 13.09 4.90 -9.02
N PRO A 36 13.68 4.06 -9.89
CA PRO A 36 12.91 3.17 -10.74
C PRO A 36 12.31 2.01 -9.94
N ILE A 37 11.04 1.72 -10.16
CA ILE A 37 10.30 0.58 -9.65
C ILE A 37 9.94 -0.32 -10.83
N GLY A 38 10.26 -1.61 -10.74
CA GLY A 38 9.81 -2.61 -11.71
C GLY A 38 10.56 -2.62 -13.05
N MET A 39 11.78 -2.06 -13.12
CA MET A 39 12.62 -2.12 -14.32
C MET A 39 13.44 -3.42 -14.46
N CYS A 40 13.34 -4.34 -13.49
CA CYS A 40 14.19 -5.52 -13.40
C CYS A 40 13.42 -6.78 -13.00
N GLY A 41 12.29 -7.06 -13.66
CA GLY A 41 11.46 -8.24 -13.39
C GLY A 41 10.48 -8.04 -12.23
N LYS A 42 9.92 -9.15 -11.73
CA LYS A 42 9.00 -9.14 -10.57
C LYS A 42 9.76 -8.73 -9.31
N GLU A 43 9.76 -7.45 -9.01
CA GLU A 43 10.26 -6.93 -7.73
C GLU A 43 9.33 -7.37 -6.60
N ASP A 44 9.93 -7.79 -5.49
CA ASP A 44 9.20 -8.11 -4.26
C ASP A 44 8.39 -6.90 -3.78
N LEU A 45 7.19 -7.15 -3.24
CA LEU A 45 6.29 -6.11 -2.75
C LEU A 45 7.00 -5.17 -1.77
N ASP A 46 7.69 -5.68 -0.76
CA ASP A 46 8.29 -4.85 0.28
C ASP A 46 9.35 -3.91 -0.30
N MET A 47 10.10 -4.38 -1.31
CA MET A 47 11.08 -3.55 -2.01
C MET A 47 10.39 -2.43 -2.82
N ARG A 48 9.24 -2.70 -3.46
CA ARG A 48 8.45 -1.66 -4.14
C ARG A 48 7.95 -0.62 -3.15
N LEU A 49 7.38 -1.06 -2.02
CA LEU A 49 6.86 -0.16 -0.98
C LEU A 49 7.98 0.69 -0.35
N ASP A 50 9.17 0.12 -0.10
CA ASP A 50 10.33 0.85 0.40
C ASP A 50 10.77 1.97 -0.55
N LYS A 51 10.77 1.72 -1.87
CA LYS A 51 11.07 2.74 -2.88
C LYS A 51 10.04 3.87 -2.89
N ILE A 52 8.75 3.55 -2.75
CA ILE A 52 7.69 4.56 -2.65
C ILE A 52 7.83 5.38 -1.37
N ASP A 53 8.20 4.75 -0.25
CA ASP A 53 8.43 5.44 1.01
C ASP A 53 9.55 6.48 0.92
N LEU A 54 10.62 6.17 0.17
CA LEU A 54 11.74 7.07 -0.09
C LEU A 54 11.37 8.26 -0.99
N ALA A 55 10.40 8.07 -1.89
CA ALA A 55 9.97 9.09 -2.83
C ALA A 55 9.01 10.10 -2.20
N GLU A 56 8.98 11.31 -2.74
CA GLU A 56 7.94 12.32 -2.45
C GLU A 56 6.74 12.15 -3.37
N GLU A 57 6.99 11.65 -4.59
CA GLU A 57 6.00 11.48 -5.64
C GLU A 57 6.14 10.10 -6.30
N LEU A 58 5.02 9.48 -6.66
CA LEU A 58 4.94 8.34 -7.56
C LEU A 58 4.53 8.82 -8.95
N PHE A 59 5.39 8.62 -9.94
CA PHE A 59 5.12 8.89 -11.34
C PHE A 59 4.79 7.58 -12.07
N VAL A 60 3.56 7.50 -12.59
CA VAL A 60 3.01 6.32 -13.27
C VAL A 60 3.14 6.44 -14.78
N VAL A 61 3.85 5.50 -15.41
CA VAL A 61 3.97 5.40 -16.87
C VAL A 61 2.91 4.43 -17.38
N ASN A 62 1.82 5.01 -17.90
CA ASN A 62 0.60 4.31 -18.33
C ASN A 62 0.18 4.69 -19.77
N PRO A 63 1.00 4.36 -20.80
CA PRO A 63 0.63 4.65 -22.18
C PRO A 63 -0.71 4.02 -22.55
N ALA A 64 -1.51 4.74 -23.33
CA ALA A 64 -2.90 4.38 -23.67
C ALA A 64 -3.85 4.21 -22.47
N GLY A 65 -3.49 4.72 -21.28
CA GLY A 65 -4.33 4.70 -20.08
C GLY A 65 -4.51 3.31 -19.46
N LYS A 66 -3.72 2.31 -19.84
CA LYS A 66 -3.80 0.96 -19.28
C LYS A 66 -2.98 0.86 -18.00
N ILE A 67 -3.59 0.33 -16.94
CA ILE A 67 -2.97 0.14 -15.63
C ILE A 67 -3.26 -1.28 -15.15
N GLU A 68 -2.20 -2.04 -14.90
CA GLU A 68 -2.29 -3.39 -14.35
C GLU A 68 -2.54 -3.37 -12.84
N MET A 69 -3.08 -4.48 -12.31
CA MET A 69 -3.50 -4.57 -10.90
C MET A 69 -2.34 -4.37 -9.92
N ASN A 70 -1.14 -4.88 -10.21
CA ASN A 70 0.06 -4.68 -9.40
C ASN A 70 0.47 -3.20 -9.32
N ILE A 71 0.29 -2.43 -10.40
CA ILE A 71 0.54 -0.99 -10.42
C ILE A 71 -0.54 -0.27 -9.62
N TRP A 72 -1.80 -0.70 -9.72
CA TRP A 72 -2.87 -0.16 -8.86
C TRP A 72 -2.56 -0.33 -7.38
N THR A 73 -1.99 -1.47 -6.97
CA THR A 73 -1.53 -1.67 -5.60
C THR A 73 -0.52 -0.60 -5.16
N ASP A 74 0.48 -0.28 -5.99
CA ASP A 74 1.48 0.75 -5.71
C ASP A 74 0.88 2.17 -5.70
N ILE A 75 -0.03 2.46 -6.63
CA ILE A 75 -0.78 3.73 -6.69
C ILE A 75 -1.59 3.92 -5.42
N CYS A 76 -2.35 2.90 -5.00
CA CYS A 76 -3.14 2.94 -3.77
C CYS A 76 -2.23 3.11 -2.55
N TYR A 77 -1.09 2.42 -2.50
CA TYR A 77 -0.13 2.60 -1.40
C TYR A 77 0.39 4.04 -1.31
N ALA A 78 0.82 4.62 -2.44
CA ALA A 78 1.26 6.01 -2.52
C ALA A 78 0.15 6.97 -2.06
N TYR A 79 -1.09 6.75 -2.50
CA TYR A 79 -2.25 7.55 -2.11
C TYR A 79 -2.52 7.48 -0.60
N LEU A 80 -2.58 6.26 -0.05
CA LEU A 80 -2.89 6.04 1.36
C LEU A 80 -1.79 6.58 2.30
N THR A 81 -0.54 6.58 1.85
CA THR A 81 0.59 7.17 2.57
C THR A 81 0.70 8.69 2.39
N GLY A 82 -0.10 9.27 1.49
CA GLY A 82 -0.17 10.71 1.23
C GLY A 82 0.97 11.24 0.36
N LYS A 83 1.48 10.41 -0.55
CA LYS A 83 2.44 10.82 -1.59
C LYS A 83 1.71 11.52 -2.73
N ASP A 84 2.42 12.39 -3.44
CA ASP A 84 1.92 12.95 -4.69
C ASP A 84 1.92 11.87 -5.78
N ILE A 85 0.94 11.92 -6.68
CA ILE A 85 0.79 10.96 -7.77
C ILE A 85 0.63 11.72 -9.08
N SER A 86 1.55 11.48 -10.01
CA SER A 86 1.49 11.97 -11.37
C SER A 86 1.48 10.81 -12.35
N SER A 87 1.06 11.05 -13.59
CA SER A 87 1.03 10.02 -14.61
C SER A 87 1.33 10.57 -16.00
N LEU A 88 1.74 9.68 -16.91
CA LEU A 88 1.96 10.00 -18.31
C LEU A 88 0.63 10.37 -19.00
N GLU A 89 -0.37 9.51 -18.86
CA GLU A 89 -1.75 9.77 -19.27
C GLU A 89 -2.58 10.13 -18.03
N SER A 90 -3.37 11.19 -18.12
CA SER A 90 -4.08 11.75 -16.97
C SER A 90 -4.99 10.72 -16.30
N MET A 91 -4.81 10.53 -15.00
CA MET A 91 -5.69 9.71 -14.16
C MET A 91 -6.63 10.59 -13.35
N SER A 92 -7.83 10.10 -13.09
CA SER A 92 -8.79 10.81 -12.24
C SER A 92 -8.44 10.59 -10.77
N TYR A 93 -8.34 11.67 -9.99
CA TYR A 93 -8.21 11.57 -8.53
C TYR A 93 -9.34 10.73 -7.90
N ARG A 94 -10.56 10.85 -8.45
CA ARG A 94 -11.71 10.07 -7.99
C ARG A 94 -11.50 8.57 -8.21
N GLU A 95 -10.91 8.18 -9.34
CA GLU A 95 -10.64 6.78 -9.65
C GLU A 95 -9.61 6.19 -8.68
N ILE A 96 -8.52 6.93 -8.39
CA ILE A 96 -7.52 6.54 -7.38
C ILE A 96 -8.18 6.36 -6.00
N GLN A 97 -9.03 7.30 -5.61
CA GLN A 97 -9.75 7.24 -4.34
C GLN A 97 -10.69 6.03 -4.27
N GLU A 98 -11.45 5.77 -5.33
CA GLU A 98 -12.35 4.60 -5.41
C GLU A 98 -11.53 3.30 -5.29
N LYS A 99 -10.42 3.17 -6.02
CA LYS A 99 -9.52 2.00 -5.93
C LYS A 99 -8.88 1.82 -4.55
N ALA A 100 -8.48 2.92 -3.91
CA ALA A 100 -7.92 2.86 -2.57
C ALA A 100 -8.98 2.42 -1.53
N ASN A 101 -10.21 2.88 -1.67
CA ASN A 101 -11.32 2.47 -0.81
C ASN A 101 -11.69 0.99 -1.02
N ASP A 102 -11.73 0.52 -2.27
CA ASP A 102 -11.95 -0.89 -2.59
C ASP A 102 -10.88 -1.77 -1.92
N LEU A 103 -9.61 -1.35 -1.98
CA LEU A 103 -8.48 -2.05 -1.36
C LEU A 103 -8.58 -2.08 0.17
N ILE A 104 -8.96 -0.95 0.79
CA ILE A 104 -9.22 -0.87 2.24
C ILE A 104 -10.33 -1.85 2.62
N TYR A 105 -11.46 -1.80 1.93
CA TYR A 105 -12.62 -2.66 2.22
C TYR A 105 -12.28 -4.15 2.10
N GLU A 106 -11.59 -4.53 1.03
CA GLU A 106 -11.12 -5.91 0.85
C GLU A 106 -10.18 -6.33 1.98
N SER A 107 -9.22 -5.48 2.33
CA SER A 107 -8.26 -5.77 3.39
C SER A 107 -8.90 -5.89 4.78
N GLU A 108 -9.94 -5.12 5.07
CA GLU A 108 -10.71 -5.18 6.31
C GLU A 108 -11.42 -6.53 6.44
N MET A 109 -12.10 -6.97 5.38
CA MET A 109 -12.76 -8.28 5.33
C MET A 109 -11.78 -9.44 5.48
N LEU A 110 -10.57 -9.32 4.90
CA LEU A 110 -9.52 -10.32 5.03
C LEU A 110 -8.91 -10.32 6.44
N ALA A 111 -8.74 -9.16 7.07
CA ALA A 111 -8.21 -9.01 8.42
C ALA A 111 -9.11 -9.70 9.44
N GLN A 112 -10.43 -9.45 9.35
CA GLN A 112 -11.41 -10.08 10.21
C GLN A 112 -11.35 -11.61 10.07
N ARG A 113 -11.40 -12.15 8.84
CA ARG A 113 -11.29 -13.59 8.59
C ARG A 113 -10.00 -14.17 9.16
N GLN A 114 -8.88 -13.47 8.98
CA GLN A 114 -7.59 -13.92 9.50
C GLN A 114 -7.61 -14.00 11.03
N LEU A 115 -8.12 -12.96 11.70
CA LEU A 115 -8.22 -12.92 13.15
C LEU A 115 -9.10 -14.05 13.70
N GLU A 116 -10.26 -14.31 13.09
CA GLU A 116 -11.15 -15.43 13.44
C GLU A 116 -10.40 -16.76 13.44
N MET A 117 -9.57 -16.96 12.40
CA MET A 117 -8.89 -18.22 12.24
C MET A 117 -7.68 -18.40 13.17
N VAL A 118 -7.00 -17.30 13.54
CA VAL A 118 -5.97 -17.28 14.60
C VAL A 118 -6.57 -17.69 15.94
N GLN A 119 -7.72 -17.13 16.31
CA GLN A 119 -8.38 -17.43 17.59
C GLN A 119 -8.89 -18.87 17.69
N HIS A 120 -9.31 -19.47 16.58
CA HIS A 120 -9.72 -20.88 16.54
C HIS A 120 -8.56 -21.88 16.47
N ASN A 121 -7.31 -21.42 16.66
CA ASN A 121 -6.11 -22.25 16.71
C ASN A 121 -5.95 -23.18 15.48
N SER A 122 -6.56 -22.79 14.35
CA SER A 122 -6.65 -23.61 13.13
C SER A 122 -5.41 -23.48 12.23
N TYR A 123 -4.30 -22.98 12.78
CA TYR A 123 -3.32 -22.16 12.06
C TYR A 123 -1.84 -22.54 12.23
N MET A 124 -1.52 -23.77 12.64
CA MET A 124 -0.12 -24.16 12.88
C MET A 124 0.80 -24.12 11.64
N ASP A 125 0.32 -23.76 10.44
CA ASP A 125 1.10 -23.81 9.18
C ASP A 125 0.86 -22.66 8.17
N LYS A 126 0.14 -21.57 8.51
CA LYS A 126 -0.07 -20.45 7.56
C LYS A 126 0.66 -19.19 7.98
N ASP A 127 1.37 -18.59 7.03
CA ASP A 127 2.00 -17.29 7.18
C ASP A 127 0.91 -16.22 7.33
N ILE A 128 0.78 -15.59 8.50
CA ILE A 128 -0.27 -14.62 8.87
C ILE A 128 0.26 -13.21 8.64
N VAL A 129 -0.52 -12.34 7.98
CA VAL A 129 -0.13 -10.93 7.82
C VAL A 129 -0.32 -10.21 9.14
N SER A 130 0.75 -9.69 9.71
CA SER A 130 0.70 -8.92 10.94
C SER A 130 1.83 -7.89 10.99
N PHE A 131 1.76 -6.97 11.95
CA PHE A 131 2.88 -6.10 12.30
C PHE A 131 2.93 -5.87 13.80
N SER A 132 4.09 -5.43 14.31
CA SER A 132 4.24 -5.10 15.73
C SER A 132 3.91 -3.64 15.99
N TYR A 133 3.17 -3.38 17.07
CA TYR A 133 2.90 -2.05 17.58
C TYR A 133 2.90 -2.05 19.10
N LYS A 134 3.74 -1.20 19.73
CA LYS A 134 3.85 -1.06 21.19
C LYS A 134 3.91 -2.40 21.96
N GLN A 135 4.71 -3.36 21.47
CA GLN A 135 4.87 -4.72 22.03
C GLN A 135 3.71 -5.69 21.78
N HIS A 136 2.64 -5.26 21.12
CA HIS A 136 1.57 -6.12 20.64
C HIS A 136 1.83 -6.55 19.19
N THR A 137 1.33 -7.73 18.83
CA THR A 137 1.20 -8.16 17.43
C THR A 137 -0.19 -7.80 16.95
N VAL A 138 -0.29 -7.07 15.85
CA VAL A 138 -1.53 -6.62 15.23
C VAL A 138 -1.83 -7.51 14.02
N TYR A 139 -2.87 -8.32 14.16
CA TYR A 139 -3.45 -9.20 13.13
C TYR A 139 -4.61 -8.52 12.40
N ASP A 140 -5.30 -7.61 13.07
CA ASP A 140 -6.37 -6.79 12.52
C ASP A 140 -6.16 -5.32 12.94
N PRO A 141 -5.82 -4.42 12.01
CA PRO A 141 -5.55 -3.03 12.34
C PRO A 141 -6.82 -2.17 12.47
N TRP A 142 -8.03 -2.71 12.28
CA TRP A 142 -9.26 -2.00 12.64
C TRP A 142 -9.64 -2.23 14.10
N ILE A 143 -9.02 -3.22 14.76
CA ILE A 143 -9.19 -3.51 16.19
C ILE A 143 -7.97 -2.98 16.94
N ARG A 144 -8.19 -2.42 18.13
CA ARG A 144 -7.09 -1.99 19.02
C ARG A 144 -6.18 -3.16 19.37
N GLU A 145 -4.89 -2.85 19.50
CA GLU A 145 -3.85 -3.85 19.69
C GLU A 145 -4.02 -4.69 20.96
N ASP A 146 -4.61 -4.10 22.00
CA ASP A 146 -4.87 -4.68 23.31
C ASP A 146 -6.19 -5.47 23.40
N MET A 147 -7.01 -5.48 22.34
CA MET A 147 -8.35 -6.08 22.32
C MET A 147 -8.47 -7.30 21.39
N GLN A 148 -7.37 -7.72 20.77
CA GLN A 148 -7.41 -8.74 19.72
C GLN A 148 -7.70 -10.16 20.19
N ASP A 149 -7.48 -10.47 21.48
CA ASP A 149 -7.74 -11.79 22.05
C ASP A 149 -9.15 -11.91 22.68
N GLU A 150 -9.95 -10.84 22.64
CA GLU A 150 -11.24 -10.80 23.30
C GLU A 150 -12.29 -11.61 22.52
N PRO A 151 -13.12 -12.44 23.19
CA PRO A 151 -14.12 -13.30 22.54
C PRO A 151 -15.19 -12.57 21.71
N PHE A 152 -15.31 -11.24 21.87
CA PHE A 152 -16.27 -10.41 21.15
C PHE A 152 -15.65 -9.62 19.99
N ALA A 153 -14.33 -9.78 19.71
CA ALA A 153 -13.59 -9.06 18.66
C ALA A 153 -14.22 -9.18 17.26
N TRP A 154 -14.90 -10.30 17.02
CA TRP A 154 -15.64 -10.73 15.84
C TRP A 154 -16.62 -9.71 15.25
N SER A 155 -17.14 -8.78 16.07
CA SER A 155 -18.14 -7.78 15.63
C SER A 155 -17.70 -6.35 15.92
N MET A 156 -16.39 -6.10 16.03
CA MET A 156 -15.89 -4.89 16.66
C MET A 156 -15.55 -3.73 15.72
N HIS A 157 -15.54 -3.88 14.40
CA HIS A 157 -15.20 -2.76 13.51
C HIS A 157 -16.21 -1.59 13.62
N GLU A 158 -17.45 -1.89 14.03
CA GLU A 158 -18.49 -0.90 14.31
C GLU A 158 -18.49 -0.41 15.78
N ASN A 159 -17.77 -1.10 16.68
CA ASN A 159 -17.74 -0.78 18.09
C ASN A 159 -16.66 0.26 18.40
N MET A 160 -17.06 1.52 18.56
CA MET A 160 -16.14 2.65 18.81
C MET A 160 -15.27 2.53 20.08
N LYS A 161 -15.55 1.59 20.99
CA LYS A 161 -14.69 1.35 22.18
C LYS A 161 -13.45 0.52 21.86
N THR A 162 -13.51 -0.26 20.80
CA THR A 162 -12.52 -1.28 20.46
C THR A 162 -12.01 -1.16 19.04
N ALA A 163 -12.80 -0.56 18.14
CA ALA A 163 -12.37 -0.13 16.82
C ALA A 163 -11.46 1.09 16.90
N VAL A 164 -10.53 1.16 15.97
CA VAL A 164 -9.70 2.33 15.70
C VAL A 164 -9.67 2.63 14.21
N ASN A 165 -9.45 3.89 13.84
CA ASN A 165 -9.02 4.22 12.49
C ASN A 165 -7.55 3.78 12.34
N PRO A 166 -7.24 2.79 11.47
CA PRO A 166 -5.88 2.26 11.36
C PRO A 166 -4.85 3.32 10.99
N PHE A 167 -5.22 4.22 10.08
CA PHE A 167 -4.33 5.23 9.51
C PHE A 167 -3.97 6.32 10.52
N GLU A 168 -4.86 6.59 11.47
CA GLU A 168 -4.65 7.55 12.56
C GLU A 168 -3.95 6.92 13.76
N HIS A 169 -4.33 5.70 14.14
CA HIS A 169 -3.85 5.05 15.37
C HIS A 169 -2.49 4.35 15.20
N TYR A 170 -2.31 3.61 14.10
CA TYR A 170 -1.06 2.91 13.79
C TYR A 170 -0.14 3.71 12.86
N GLY A 171 -0.67 4.79 12.28
CA GLY A 171 0.01 5.65 11.31
C GLY A 171 -0.14 5.14 9.87
N LYS A 172 -0.24 6.08 8.94
CA LYS A 172 -0.49 5.81 7.51
C LYS A 172 0.41 4.71 6.95
N LYS A 173 1.73 4.78 7.19
CA LYS A 173 2.68 3.79 6.66
C LYS A 173 2.37 2.36 7.10
N ASN A 174 2.15 2.13 8.39
CA ASN A 174 1.90 0.79 8.91
C ASN A 174 0.55 0.25 8.42
N ALA A 175 -0.50 1.08 8.50
CA ALA A 175 -1.83 0.74 8.01
C ALA A 175 -1.81 0.41 6.51
N SER A 176 -1.23 1.28 5.67
CA SER A 176 -1.13 1.07 4.22
C SER A 176 -0.33 -0.18 3.87
N ARG A 177 0.75 -0.49 4.60
CA ARG A 177 1.53 -1.73 4.36
C ARG A 177 0.71 -2.96 4.69
N PHE A 178 -0.04 -2.95 5.79
CA PHE A 178 -0.93 -4.06 6.13
C PHE A 178 -1.99 -4.26 5.03
N VAL A 179 -2.68 -3.18 4.64
CA VAL A 179 -3.73 -3.19 3.59
C VAL A 179 -3.23 -3.85 2.32
N VAL A 180 -2.07 -3.44 1.82
CA VAL A 180 -1.50 -3.97 0.58
C VAL A 180 -1.05 -5.43 0.75
N ARG A 181 -0.35 -5.75 1.83
CA ARG A 181 0.19 -7.10 2.07
C ARG A 181 -0.90 -8.15 2.22
N ILE A 182 -1.98 -7.83 2.93
CA ILE A 182 -3.06 -8.80 3.14
C ILE A 182 -3.81 -9.08 1.85
N VAL A 183 -4.02 -8.08 1.00
CA VAL A 183 -4.65 -8.28 -0.31
C VAL A 183 -3.73 -9.08 -1.23
N GLU A 184 -2.45 -8.69 -1.39
CA GLU A 184 -1.51 -9.39 -2.29
C GLU A 184 -1.31 -10.86 -1.92
N LYS A 185 -1.37 -11.19 -0.63
CA LYS A 185 -1.25 -12.58 -0.15
C LYS A 185 -2.48 -13.44 -0.45
N ASN A 186 -3.64 -12.83 -0.63
CA ASN A 186 -4.92 -13.53 -0.83
C ASN A 186 -5.42 -13.48 -2.29
N GLN A 187 -4.58 -13.02 -3.22
CA GLN A 187 -4.77 -13.09 -4.67
C GLN A 187 -4.22 -14.39 -5.26
#